data_AF-U9TN53-F1
#
_entry.id   AF-U9TN53-F1
#
_cell.length_a   1.000
_cell.length_b   1.000
_cell.length_c   1.000
_cell.angle_alpha   90.00
_cell.angle_beta   90.00
_cell.angle_gamma   90.00
#
_symmetry.space_group_name_H-M   'P 1'
#
loop_
_entity.id
_entity.type
_entity.pdbx_description
1 polymer ?
#
loop_
_entity_poly.entity_id
_entity_poly.type
_entity_poly.pdbx_seq_one_letter_code
_entity_poly.pdbx_strand_id
1 'polypeptide(L)'
;VNSHNEHEKNLLDSTSAPKKVQDILSKCQHIIIAFIIQPLENKISNPDCFIIMKGNFKENFGPIFASRATFYMTRDINPNFSDFSCMINQIPGVGRVTANEIIKS
;
A
#
# COMPACT_ATOMS: atom_id res chain seq x y z
N VAL A 1 -13.04 -5.42 -4.93
CA VAL A 1 -12.86 -6.52 -3.96
C VAL A 1 -13.76 -6.24 -2.78
N ASN A 2 -14.64 -7.16 -2.40
CA ASN A 2 -15.58 -6.95 -1.30
C ASN A 2 -14.88 -7.29 0.03
N SER A 3 -14.51 -6.28 0.84
CA SER A 3 -13.66 -6.50 2.02
C SER A 3 -14.31 -7.35 3.10
N HIS A 4 -15.65 -7.41 3.13
CA HIS A 4 -16.41 -8.22 4.06
C HIS A 4 -16.15 -9.73 3.87
N ASN A 5 -16.14 -10.20 2.63
CA ASN A 5 -15.87 -11.61 2.31
C ASN A 5 -14.43 -12.02 2.64
N GLU A 6 -13.46 -11.13 2.43
CA GLU A 6 -12.05 -11.44 2.73
C GLU A 6 -11.80 -11.49 4.25
N HIS A 7 -12.52 -10.68 5.04
CA HIS A 7 -12.45 -10.76 6.50
C HIS A 7 -12.94 -12.10 7.03
N GLU A 8 -14.11 -12.57 6.57
CA GLU A 8 -14.67 -13.86 6.99
C GLU A 8 -13.76 -15.03 6.58
N LYS A 9 -13.18 -14.98 5.39
CA LYS A 9 -12.24 -15.98 4.91
C LYS A 9 -10.96 -16.04 5.76
N ASN A 10 -10.38 -14.89 6.07
CA ASN A 10 -9.18 -14.81 6.92
C ASN A 10 -9.44 -15.32 8.35
N LEU A 11 -10.65 -15.06 8.88
CA LEU A 11 -11.06 -15.58 10.18
C LEU A 11 -11.18 -17.12 10.14
N LEU A 12 -11.76 -17.67 9.07
CA LEU A 12 -11.89 -19.11 8.87
C LEU A 12 -10.51 -19.79 8.76
N ASP A 13 -9.59 -19.20 7.99
CA ASP A 13 -8.23 -19.73 7.83
C ASP A 13 -7.46 -19.72 9.17
N SER A 14 -7.66 -18.70 10.00
CA SER A 14 -7.12 -18.62 11.37
C SER A 14 -7.57 -19.80 12.24
N THR A 15 -8.84 -20.20 12.13
CA THR A 15 -9.39 -21.38 12.85
C THR A 15 -8.89 -22.73 12.33
N SER A 16 -8.22 -22.75 11.18
CA SER A 16 -7.59 -23.96 10.60
C SER A 16 -6.11 -24.09 10.94
N ALA A 17 -5.50 -23.08 11.57
CA ALA A 17 -4.08 -23.04 11.89
C ALA A 17 -3.68 -24.09 12.95
N PRO A 18 -2.39 -24.42 13.13
CA PRO A 18 -1.94 -25.31 14.21
C PRO A 18 -2.40 -24.80 15.59
N LYS A 19 -2.78 -25.69 16.53
CA LYS A 19 -3.34 -25.34 17.86
C LYS A 19 -2.55 -24.26 18.60
N LYS A 20 -1.21 -24.35 18.60
CA LYS A 20 -0.33 -23.36 19.24
C LYS A 20 -0.52 -21.95 18.66
N VAL A 21 -0.78 -21.85 17.35
CA VAL A 21 -1.04 -20.59 16.65
C VAL A 21 -2.46 -20.11 16.97
N GLN A 22 -3.45 -21.00 17.01
CA GLN A 22 -4.83 -20.66 17.42
C GLN A 22 -4.90 -20.11 18.85
N ASP A 23 -4.16 -20.69 19.79
CA ASP A 23 -4.10 -20.23 21.19
C ASP A 23 -3.48 -18.84 21.34
N ILE A 24 -2.63 -18.44 20.39
CA ILE A 24 -2.06 -17.09 20.32
C ILE A 24 -3.07 -16.15 19.67
N LEU A 25 -3.62 -16.53 18.51
CA LEU A 25 -4.55 -15.71 17.74
C LEU A 25 -5.87 -15.46 18.48
N SER A 26 -6.36 -16.41 19.27
CA SER A 26 -7.56 -16.24 20.11
C SER A 26 -7.41 -15.19 21.21
N LYS A 27 -6.17 -14.80 21.55
CA LYS A 27 -5.86 -13.73 22.50
C LYS A 27 -5.57 -12.39 21.79
N CYS A 28 -5.57 -12.37 20.47
CA CYS A 28 -5.31 -11.19 19.66
C CYS A 28 -6.63 -10.61 19.14
N GLN A 29 -6.72 -9.29 19.12
CA GLN A 29 -7.80 -8.60 18.40
C GLN A 29 -7.44 -8.56 16.91
N HIS A 30 -8.36 -9.00 16.05
CA HIS A 30 -8.18 -8.87 14.61
C HIS A 30 -8.32 -7.39 14.23
N ILE A 31 -7.28 -6.83 13.64
CA ILE A 31 -7.28 -5.45 13.12
C ILE A 31 -7.12 -5.53 11.60
N ILE A 32 -8.06 -4.94 10.88
CA ILE A 32 -7.98 -4.74 9.44
C ILE A 32 -7.13 -3.52 9.18
N ILE A 33 -6.05 -3.66 8.39
CA ILE A 33 -5.28 -2.51 7.92
C ILE A 33 -5.69 -2.22 6.47
N ALA A 34 -6.33 -1.07 6.25
CA ALA A 34 -6.77 -0.66 4.92
C ALA A 34 -5.89 0.48 4.39
N PHE A 35 -5.36 0.29 3.18
CA PHE A 35 -4.59 1.31 2.48
C PHE A 35 -5.45 2.01 1.45
N ILE A 36 -5.57 3.32 1.57
CA ILE A 36 -6.41 4.13 0.68
C ILE A 36 -5.56 5.19 -0.01
N ILE A 37 -5.57 5.15 -1.35
CA ILE A 37 -4.80 6.07 -2.19
C ILE A 37 -5.61 7.33 -2.50
N GLN A 38 -6.94 7.19 -2.57
CA GLN A 38 -7.85 8.30 -2.81
C GLN A 38 -8.25 8.97 -1.50
N PRO A 39 -8.52 10.30 -1.50
CA PRO A 39 -9.04 10.97 -0.33
C PRO A 39 -10.37 10.34 0.09
N LEU A 40 -10.46 9.95 1.36
CA LEU A 40 -11.71 9.51 1.95
C LEU A 40 -12.31 10.69 2.71
N GLU A 41 -13.41 11.25 2.21
CA GLU A 41 -14.03 12.44 2.80
C GLU A 41 -14.57 12.18 4.22
N ASN A 42 -14.99 10.95 4.50
CA ASN A 42 -15.53 10.55 5.79
C ASN A 42 -14.51 9.72 6.57
N LYS A 43 -14.14 10.17 7.77
CA LYS A 43 -13.37 9.33 8.70
C LYS A 43 -14.22 8.12 9.08
N ILE A 44 -13.86 6.94 8.59
CA ILE A 44 -14.40 5.69 9.09
C ILE A 44 -13.79 5.47 10.47
N SER A 45 -14.61 5.58 11.51
CA SER A 45 -14.25 5.28 12.89
C SER A 45 -14.70 3.86 13.20
N ASN A 46 -13.87 2.87 12.86
CA ASN A 46 -14.08 1.49 13.28
C ASN A 46 -12.84 1.06 14.09
N PRO A 47 -12.99 0.67 15.38
CA PRO A 47 -11.87 0.29 16.23
C PRO A 47 -11.10 -0.94 15.71
N ASP A 48 -11.74 -1.78 14.90
CA ASP A 48 -11.13 -2.97 14.29
C ASP A 48 -10.55 -2.66 12.91
N CYS A 49 -10.55 -1.39 12.46
CA CYS A 49 -10.02 -0.98 11.16
C CYS A 49 -9.06 0.20 11.29
N PHE A 50 -7.79 -0.04 10.98
CA PHE A 50 -6.76 0.98 10.90
C PHE A 50 -6.59 1.45 9.45
N ILE A 51 -6.96 2.70 9.18
CA ILE A 51 -6.92 3.28 7.83
C ILE A 51 -5.67 4.12 7.65
N ILE A 52 -4.87 3.74 6.65
CA ILE A 52 -3.66 4.44 6.26
C ILE A 52 -3.92 5.05 4.88
N MET A 53 -3.87 6.38 4.80
CA MET A 53 -4.12 7.17 3.58
C MET A 53 -2.81 7.65 2.97
N LYS A 54 -2.72 7.83 1.65
CA LYS A 54 -1.49 8.33 0.97
C LYS A 54 -0.84 9.51 1.71
N GLY A 55 -1.63 10.46 2.21
CA GLY A 55 -1.15 11.64 2.94
C GLY A 55 -0.44 11.35 4.28
N ASN A 56 -0.74 10.23 4.94
CA ASN A 56 -0.18 9.87 6.24
C ASN A 56 0.73 8.63 6.22
N PHE A 57 1.11 8.12 5.03
CA PHE A 57 1.99 6.95 4.92
C PHE A 57 3.33 7.14 5.65
N LYS A 58 3.92 8.35 5.55
CA LYS A 58 5.21 8.66 6.18
C LYS A 58 5.15 8.58 7.70
N GLU A 59 4.03 8.99 8.29
CA GLU A 59 3.82 8.95 9.74
C GLU A 59 3.65 7.51 10.25
N ASN A 60 2.99 6.65 9.46
CA ASN A 60 2.66 5.28 9.86
C ASN A 60 3.78 4.26 9.62
N PHE A 61 4.58 4.44 8.56
CA PHE A 61 5.57 3.45 8.14
C PHE A 61 7.02 3.92 8.28
N GLY A 62 7.23 5.18 8.65
CA GLY A 62 8.53 5.82 8.54
C GLY A 62 8.94 6.05 7.06
N PRO A 63 9.98 6.85 6.82
CA PRO A 63 10.29 7.36 5.48
C PRO A 63 10.66 6.29 4.45
N ILE A 64 11.34 5.21 4.85
CA ILE A 64 11.82 4.16 3.93
C ILE A 64 10.68 3.26 3.46
N PHE A 65 9.79 2.86 4.37
CA PHE A 65 8.70 1.94 4.02
C PHE A 65 7.51 2.69 3.41
N ALA A 66 7.28 3.94 3.82
CA ALA A 66 6.31 4.82 3.19
C ALA A 66 6.61 5.07 1.70
N SER A 67 7.88 5.25 1.32
CA SER A 67 8.23 5.48 -0.10
C SER A 67 7.97 4.22 -0.94
N ARG A 68 8.32 3.04 -0.43
CA ARG A 68 8.06 1.75 -1.11
C ARG A 68 6.58 1.41 -1.19
N ALA A 69 5.83 1.64 -0.10
CA ALA A 69 4.38 1.44 -0.08
C ALA A 69 3.68 2.42 -1.04
N THR A 70 4.04 3.70 -1.00
CA THR A 70 3.55 4.70 -1.97
C THR A 70 3.86 4.24 -3.38
N PHE A 71 5.12 3.90 -3.68
CA PHE A 71 5.56 3.43 -4.98
C PHE A 71 4.75 2.22 -5.49
N TYR A 72 4.60 1.18 -4.67
CA TYR A 72 3.88 -0.04 -5.03
C TYR A 72 2.39 0.24 -5.28
N MET A 73 1.79 1.08 -4.43
CA MET A 73 0.35 1.34 -4.43
C MET A 73 -0.07 2.34 -5.49
N THR A 74 0.67 3.45 -5.64
CA THR A 74 0.27 4.52 -6.55
C THR A 74 0.84 4.35 -7.95
N ARG A 75 1.90 3.52 -8.12
CA ARG A 75 2.68 3.37 -9.37
C ARG A 75 3.17 4.70 -9.98
N ASP A 76 3.04 5.78 -9.23
CA ASP A 76 3.13 7.18 -9.66
C ASP A 76 4.58 7.63 -9.82
N ILE A 77 5.54 6.85 -9.28
CA ILE A 77 6.96 7.19 -9.21
C ILE A 77 7.83 5.98 -9.55
N ASN A 78 7.46 5.18 -10.55
CA ASN A 78 8.45 4.31 -11.16
C ASN A 78 8.96 4.94 -12.45
N PRO A 79 10.21 5.44 -12.49
CA PRO A 79 10.88 5.72 -13.75
C PRO A 79 10.80 4.49 -14.69
N ASN A 80 11.00 3.28 -14.19
CA ASN A 80 10.96 2.07 -15.03
C ASN A 80 9.53 1.67 -15.48
N PHE A 81 8.47 2.37 -15.04
CA PHE A 81 7.11 2.25 -15.60
C PHE A 81 6.54 3.60 -16.06
N SER A 82 7.32 4.67 -16.02
CA SER A 82 6.84 5.97 -16.45
C SER A 82 6.97 6.04 -17.97
N ASP A 83 5.85 6.35 -18.60
CA ASP A 83 5.82 6.61 -20.03
C ASP A 83 6.89 7.65 -20.38
N PHE A 84 7.55 7.52 -21.54
CA PHE A 84 8.72 8.36 -21.89
C PHE A 84 8.46 9.86 -21.71
N SER A 85 7.24 10.28 -22.06
CA SER A 85 6.74 11.64 -21.89
C SER A 85 6.66 12.08 -20.43
N CYS A 86 6.38 11.17 -19.51
CA CYS A 86 6.30 11.42 -18.08
C CYS A 86 7.69 11.69 -17.48
N MET A 87 8.73 10.94 -17.88
CA MET A 87 10.11 11.19 -17.44
C MET A 87 10.59 12.60 -17.81
N ILE A 88 10.35 13.02 -19.05
CA ILE A 88 10.81 14.31 -19.57
C ILE A 88 10.07 15.47 -18.89
N ASN A 89 8.77 15.29 -18.61
CA ASN A 89 7.93 16.37 -18.09
C ASN A 89 7.97 16.50 -16.55
N GLN A 90 8.25 15.42 -15.82
CA GLN A 90 8.13 15.40 -14.36
C GLN A 90 9.47 15.38 -13.61
N ILE A 91 10.59 15.02 -14.27
CA ILE A 91 11.90 14.95 -13.61
C ILE A 91 12.78 16.12 -14.09
N PRO A 92 12.97 17.17 -13.27
CA PRO A 92 13.82 18.30 -13.64
C PRO A 92 15.24 17.85 -13.98
N GLY A 93 15.75 18.29 -15.13
CA GLY A 93 17.10 17.94 -15.60
C GLY A 93 17.19 16.63 -16.38
N VAL A 94 16.10 15.86 -16.52
CA VAL A 94 16.06 14.69 -17.42
C VAL A 94 15.52 15.10 -18.78
N GLY A 95 16.43 15.22 -19.75
CA GLY A 95 16.08 15.47 -21.15
C GLY A 95 15.77 14.17 -21.91
N ARG A 96 15.25 14.35 -23.13
CA ARG A 96 14.88 13.26 -24.05
C ARG A 96 16.00 12.22 -24.26
N VAL A 97 17.25 12.66 -24.34
CA VAL A 97 18.42 11.80 -24.55
C VAL A 97 18.64 10.89 -23.34
N THR A 98 18.68 11.48 -22.14
CA THR A 98 18.85 10.75 -20.88
C THR A 98 17.70 9.77 -20.62
N ALA A 99 16.45 10.20 -20.87
CA ALA A 99 15.29 9.34 -20.74
C ALA A 99 15.35 8.11 -21.66
N ASN A 100 15.84 8.28 -22.90
CA ASN A 100 15.99 7.16 -23.86
C ASN A 100 17.02 6.13 -23.41
N GLU A 101 18.14 6.56 -22.82
CA GLU A 101 19.17 5.65 -22.33
C GLU A 101 18.69 4.86 -21.10
N ILE A 102 17.89 5.49 -20.24
CA ILE A 102 17.27 4.82 -19.07
C ILE A 102 16.29 3.73 -19.52
N ILE A 103 15.44 4.00 -20.52
CA ILE A 103 14.45 3.01 -21.01
C ILE A 103 15.10 1.82 -21.72
N LYS A 104 16.23 2.04 -22.38
CA LYS A 104 16.95 0.97 -23.10
C LYS A 104 17.79 0.06 -22.19
N SER A 105 18.07 0.48 -20.96
CA SER A 105 18.90 -0.24 -19.97
C SER A 105 18.09 -1.28 -19.21
#